data_AF-R6AH40-F1
#
_entry.id   AF-R6AH40-F1
#
_cell.length_a   1.000
_cell.length_b   1.000
_cell.length_c   1.000
_cell.angle_alpha   90.00
_cell.angle_beta   90.00
_cell.angle_gamma   90.00
#
_symmetry.space_group_name_H-M   'P 1'
#
loop_
_entity.id
_entity.type
_entity.pdbx_description
1 polymer ?
#
loop_
_entity_poly.entity_id
_entity_poly.type
_entity_poly.pdbx_seq_one_letter_code
_entity_poly.pdbx_strand_id
1 'polypeptide(L)'
;MSMKSSEKTLVILHYMGSHMPYAYHHPKSYEKIHSDDPYRDQYDDTILFHDYVMEKLYETLSARPDFQTLLYFSDHGEAIDLHLDHNPTIYVPEMTYIPLYMAFSDTYLSSHPKLIGNLAARQKSRWTNDLVFDTQLALMGIRLPDLYEPENDITSDHYDDTPDRFKTLFGTRAITAK
;
A
#
# COMPACT_ATOMS: atom_id res chain seq x y z
N MET A 1 -1.23 -19.57 -12.49
CA MET A 1 -0.87 -18.64 -13.58
C MET A 1 0.50 -19.08 -14.12
N SER A 2 0.55 -19.66 -15.33
CA SER A 2 1.84 -20.06 -15.94
C SER A 2 2.39 -18.87 -16.71
N MET A 3 3.29 -18.11 -16.07
CA MET A 3 4.00 -17.02 -16.72
C MET A 3 5.28 -17.60 -17.32
N LYS A 4 5.51 -17.40 -18.63
CA LYS A 4 6.81 -17.69 -19.24
C LYS A 4 7.85 -16.81 -18.55
N SER A 5 8.94 -17.43 -18.09
CA SER A 5 10.10 -16.72 -17.53
C SER A 5 10.61 -15.71 -18.55
N SER A 6 10.27 -14.43 -18.35
CA SER A 6 11.00 -13.31 -18.92
C SER A 6 11.88 -12.76 -17.81
N GLU A 7 13.09 -12.29 -18.16
CA GLU A 7 14.14 -12.03 -17.18
C GLU A 7 13.80 -10.93 -16.14
N LYS A 8 12.76 -10.10 -16.37
CA LYS A 8 12.23 -9.10 -15.42
C LYS A 8 10.74 -8.85 -15.67
N THR A 9 9.90 -8.95 -14.64
CA THR A 9 8.44 -8.83 -14.78
C THR A 9 7.85 -7.97 -13.67
N LEU A 10 6.99 -7.01 -14.03
CA LEU A 10 6.08 -6.32 -13.09
C LEU A 10 4.67 -6.90 -13.25
N VAL A 11 4.09 -7.37 -12.15
CA VAL A 11 2.71 -7.84 -12.11
C VAL A 11 1.91 -6.89 -11.24
N ILE A 12 0.86 -6.31 -11.80
CA ILE A 12 -0.06 -5.42 -11.08
C ILE A 12 -1.36 -6.18 -10.84
N LEU A 13 -1.74 -6.30 -9.58
CA LEU A 13 -3.02 -6.86 -9.15
C LEU A 13 -3.89 -5.72 -8.62
N HIS A 14 -4.95 -5.39 -9.34
CA HIS A 14 -5.94 -4.41 -8.87
C HIS A 14 -7.03 -5.16 -8.10
N TYR A 15 -7.05 -4.97 -6.78
CA TYR A 15 -7.92 -5.69 -5.85
C TYR A 15 -9.09 -4.80 -5.43
N MET A 16 -10.29 -5.37 -5.39
CA MET A 16 -11.50 -4.65 -4.97
C MET A 16 -11.45 -4.22 -3.49
N GLY A 17 -10.72 -4.96 -2.65
CA GLY A 17 -10.52 -4.61 -1.25
C GLY A 17 -11.83 -4.40 -0.48
N SER A 18 -11.89 -3.28 0.24
CA SER A 18 -12.97 -2.91 1.16
C SER A 18 -13.94 -1.90 0.56
N HIS A 19 -14.17 -1.95 -0.75
CA HIS A 19 -15.13 -1.05 -1.39
C HIS A 19 -16.55 -1.29 -0.86
N MET A 20 -17.38 -0.25 -0.75
CA MET A 20 -18.78 -0.40 -0.37
C MET A 20 -19.64 -0.97 -1.53
N PRO A 21 -20.69 -1.78 -1.29
CA PRO A 21 -21.15 -2.30 -0.01
C PRO A 21 -20.30 -3.47 0.51
N TYR A 22 -19.74 -3.32 1.71
CA TYR A 22 -18.69 -4.18 2.27
C TYR A 22 -19.04 -5.67 2.34
N ALA A 23 -20.30 -6.00 2.67
CA ALA A 23 -20.78 -7.37 2.81
C ALA A 23 -20.65 -8.24 1.54
N TYR A 24 -20.36 -7.64 0.37
CA TYR A 24 -20.13 -8.37 -0.88
C TYR A 24 -18.66 -8.74 -1.13
N HIS A 25 -17.74 -8.27 -0.28
CA HIS A 25 -16.30 -8.39 -0.51
C HIS A 25 -15.62 -9.46 0.34
N HIS A 26 -16.39 -10.23 1.10
CA HIS A 26 -15.94 -11.43 1.82
C HIS A 26 -17.00 -12.54 1.73
N PRO A 27 -16.63 -13.82 1.88
CA PRO A 27 -17.61 -14.90 2.00
C PRO A 27 -18.27 -14.87 3.38
N LYS A 28 -19.43 -15.53 3.51
CA LYS A 28 -20.17 -15.62 4.79
C LYS A 28 -19.36 -16.19 5.96
N SER A 29 -18.37 -17.05 5.69
CA SER A 29 -17.49 -17.59 6.73
C SER A 29 -16.54 -16.56 7.36
N TYR A 30 -16.49 -15.35 6.80
CA TYR A 30 -15.76 -14.20 7.30
C TYR A 30 -16.66 -13.15 7.94
N GLU A 31 -17.97 -13.36 8.03
CA GLU A 31 -18.86 -12.60 8.91
C GLU A 31 -18.58 -12.98 10.37
N LYS A 32 -17.56 -12.40 11.00
CA LYS A 32 -17.07 -12.82 12.34
C LYS A 32 -17.15 -11.72 13.37
N ILE A 33 -17.16 -10.46 12.95
CA ILE A 33 -17.15 -9.31 13.84
C ILE A 33 -18.59 -8.88 14.08
N HIS A 34 -18.95 -8.80 15.35
CA HIS A 34 -20.30 -8.46 15.79
C HIS A 34 -20.20 -7.53 16.99
N SER A 35 -20.57 -6.28 16.80
CA SER A 35 -20.62 -5.22 17.80
C SER A 35 -21.97 -4.49 17.77
N ASP A 36 -22.05 -3.34 18.41
CA ASP A 36 -23.20 -2.43 18.37
C ASP A 36 -23.22 -1.54 17.12
N ASP A 37 -22.20 -1.63 16.25
CA ASP A 37 -22.08 -0.90 15.00
C ASP A 37 -21.95 -1.85 13.78
N PRO A 38 -23.08 -2.28 13.20
CA PRO A 38 -23.06 -3.19 12.05
C PRO A 38 -22.40 -2.61 10.79
N TYR A 39 -22.31 -1.28 10.66
CA TYR A 39 -21.66 -0.66 9.51
C TYR A 39 -20.15 -0.87 9.59
N ARG A 40 -19.57 -0.60 10.77
CA ARG A 40 -18.17 -0.89 11.05
C ARG A 40 -17.87 -2.39 10.98
N ASP A 41 -18.73 -3.23 11.55
CA ASP A 41 -18.52 -4.68 11.56
C ASP A 41 -18.36 -5.24 10.14
N GLN A 42 -19.20 -4.81 9.19
CA GLN A 42 -19.10 -5.25 7.80
C GLN A 42 -17.80 -4.79 7.14
N TYR A 43 -17.32 -3.56 7.44
CA TYR A 43 -16.03 -3.10 6.97
C TYR A 43 -14.89 -3.93 7.58
N ASP A 44 -14.89 -4.15 8.90
CA ASP A 44 -13.85 -4.91 9.58
C ASP A 44 -13.80 -6.37 9.11
N ASP A 45 -14.94 -6.98 8.76
CA ASP A 45 -15.00 -8.31 8.13
C ASP A 45 -14.30 -8.32 6.75
N THR A 46 -14.38 -7.23 5.97
CA THR A 46 -13.57 -7.09 4.74
C THR A 46 -12.07 -6.98 5.03
N ILE A 47 -11.68 -6.31 6.11
CA ILE A 47 -10.27 -6.21 6.53
C ILE A 47 -9.75 -7.57 6.96
N LEU A 48 -10.54 -8.34 7.70
CA LEU A 48 -10.19 -9.72 8.08
C LEU A 48 -10.03 -10.62 6.85
N PHE A 49 -10.91 -10.47 5.86
CA PHE A 49 -10.78 -11.24 4.62
C PHE A 49 -9.62 -10.76 3.75
N HIS A 50 -9.35 -9.46 3.72
CA HIS A 50 -8.18 -8.87 3.07
C HIS A 50 -6.89 -9.49 3.63
N ASP A 51 -6.75 -9.57 4.95
CA ASP A 51 -5.60 -10.20 5.61
C ASP A 51 -5.37 -11.63 5.11
N TYR A 52 -6.45 -12.44 5.04
CA TYR A 52 -6.38 -13.79 4.47
C TYR A 52 -5.96 -13.81 3.00
N VAL A 53 -6.52 -12.92 2.17
CA VAL A 53 -6.14 -12.84 0.75
C VAL A 53 -4.66 -12.49 0.59
N MET A 54 -4.16 -11.54 1.40
CA MET A 54 -2.76 -11.13 1.37
C MET A 54 -1.83 -12.21 1.90
N GLU A 55 -2.23 -12.96 2.94
CA GLU A 55 -1.51 -14.15 3.40
C GLU A 55 -1.36 -15.15 2.24
N LYS A 56 -2.45 -15.51 1.55
CA LYS A 56 -2.41 -16.47 0.43
C LYS A 56 -1.64 -15.96 -0.77
N LEU A 57 -1.73 -14.67 -1.06
CA LEU A 57 -0.91 -14.04 -2.09
C LEU A 57 0.58 -14.15 -1.73
N TYR A 58 0.96 -13.77 -0.51
CA TYR A 58 2.34 -13.82 -0.06
C TYR A 58 2.88 -15.25 -0.01
N GLU A 59 2.15 -16.22 0.54
CA GLU A 59 2.52 -17.64 0.52
C GLU A 59 2.77 -18.14 -0.91
N THR A 60 1.87 -17.79 -1.85
CA THR A 60 1.99 -18.19 -3.25
C THR A 60 3.20 -17.56 -3.92
N LEU A 61 3.46 -16.27 -3.67
CA LEU A 61 4.57 -15.54 -4.28
C LEU A 61 5.91 -15.96 -3.67
N SER A 62 6.01 -16.00 -2.35
CA SER A 62 7.25 -16.35 -1.62
C SER A 62 7.73 -17.78 -1.90
N ALA A 63 6.84 -18.71 -2.25
CA ALA A 63 7.20 -20.06 -2.68
C ALA A 63 7.85 -20.12 -4.07
N ARG A 64 7.81 -19.03 -4.86
CA ARG A 64 8.40 -19.01 -6.21
C ARG A 64 9.90 -18.71 -6.14
N PRO A 65 10.75 -19.42 -6.91
CA PRO A 65 12.18 -19.16 -6.94
C PRO A 65 12.55 -17.81 -7.56
N ASP A 66 11.65 -17.19 -8.33
CA ASP A 66 11.85 -15.90 -8.99
C ASP A 66 11.19 -14.72 -8.24
N PHE A 67 10.63 -14.94 -7.05
CA PHE A 67 10.08 -13.85 -6.25
C PHE A 67 11.19 -12.92 -5.75
N GLN A 68 10.95 -11.61 -5.85
CA GLN A 68 11.89 -10.57 -5.44
C GLN A 68 11.24 -9.62 -4.45
N THR A 69 10.15 -8.97 -4.84
CA THR A 69 9.46 -7.95 -4.03
C THR A 69 7.95 -8.05 -4.19
N LEU A 70 7.21 -7.76 -3.13
CA LEU A 70 5.78 -7.43 -3.14
C LEU A 70 5.62 -6.03 -2.54
N LEU A 71 4.94 -5.15 -3.25
CA LEU A 71 4.53 -3.83 -2.76
C LEU A 71 2.99 -3.78 -2.79
N TYR A 72 2.39 -3.48 -1.65
CA TYR A 72 0.97 -3.23 -1.51
C TYR A 72 0.72 -1.88 -0.86
N PHE A 73 -0.24 -1.14 -1.41
CA PHE A 73 -0.81 0.05 -0.81
C PHE A 73 -2.28 0.16 -1.23
N SER A 74 -3.12 0.76 -0.37
CA SER A 74 -4.49 1.10 -0.74
C SER A 74 -4.52 2.39 -1.57
N ASP A 75 -5.48 2.52 -2.48
CA ASP A 75 -5.69 3.75 -3.23
C ASP A 75 -6.23 4.89 -2.36
N HIS A 76 -7.08 4.57 -1.39
CA HIS A 76 -7.56 5.47 -0.33
C HIS A 76 -7.96 4.67 0.93
N GLY A 77 -8.33 5.39 2.01
CA GLY A 77 -9.00 4.85 3.19
C GLY A 77 -10.48 5.22 3.20
N GLU A 78 -11.21 4.85 4.25
CA GLU A 78 -12.61 5.23 4.46
C GLU A 78 -12.84 5.76 5.87
N ALA A 79 -13.81 6.66 6.04
CA ALA A 79 -14.11 7.31 7.32
C ALA A 79 -15.20 6.55 8.09
N ILE A 80 -14.91 5.28 8.37
CA ILE A 80 -15.87 4.30 8.91
C ILE A 80 -16.45 4.72 10.25
N ASP A 81 -15.64 5.27 11.16
CA ASP A 81 -16.08 5.73 12.48
C ASP A 81 -17.07 6.92 12.40
N LEU A 82 -17.10 7.61 11.26
CA LEU A 82 -18.06 8.69 10.98
C LEU A 82 -19.25 8.23 10.13
N HIS A 83 -19.32 6.93 9.80
CA HIS A 83 -20.31 6.33 8.90
C HIS A 83 -20.30 6.99 7.52
N LEU A 84 -19.09 7.34 7.07
CA LEU A 84 -18.84 7.94 5.77
C LEU A 84 -17.99 6.99 4.92
N ASP A 85 -18.31 6.96 3.64
CA ASP A 85 -17.44 6.42 2.60
C ASP A 85 -16.27 7.39 2.32
N HIS A 86 -15.60 7.20 1.19
CA HIS A 86 -14.59 8.13 0.71
C HIS A 86 -15.22 9.14 -0.28
N ASN A 87 -15.23 10.42 0.09
CA ASN A 87 -15.73 11.48 -0.79
C ASN A 87 -14.95 12.78 -0.59
N PRO A 88 -14.31 13.34 -1.64
CA PRO A 88 -13.48 14.52 -1.51
C PRO A 88 -14.24 15.79 -1.09
N THR A 89 -15.57 15.84 -1.27
CA THR A 89 -16.40 16.99 -0.88
C THR A 89 -16.63 17.09 0.63
N ILE A 90 -16.52 15.97 1.34
CA ILE A 90 -16.70 15.84 2.80
C ILE A 90 -15.43 15.27 3.45
N TYR A 91 -14.28 15.61 2.88
CA TYR A 91 -12.99 15.06 3.26
C TYR A 91 -12.73 15.16 4.77
N VAL A 92 -12.31 14.03 5.33
CA VAL A 92 -11.70 13.93 6.65
C VAL A 92 -10.36 13.19 6.54
N PRO A 93 -9.39 13.43 7.44
CA PRO A 93 -8.06 12.83 7.36
C PRO A 93 -8.03 11.30 7.24
N GLU A 94 -8.97 10.60 7.88
CA GLU A 94 -9.17 9.14 7.87
C GLU A 94 -9.19 8.57 6.45
N MET A 95 -9.78 9.29 5.48
CA MET A 95 -9.85 8.89 4.07
C MET A 95 -8.47 8.81 3.38
N THR A 96 -7.41 9.35 3.98
CA THR A 96 -6.04 9.36 3.45
C THR A 96 -5.05 8.51 4.23
N TYR A 97 -5.45 7.92 5.36
CA TYR A 97 -4.60 6.99 6.09
C TYR A 97 -4.79 5.59 5.52
N ILE A 98 -3.77 5.12 4.81
CA ILE A 98 -3.80 3.86 4.07
C ILE A 98 -2.75 2.87 4.60
N PRO A 99 -2.99 1.55 4.48
CA PRO A 99 -1.95 0.56 4.67
C PRO A 99 -0.91 0.63 3.54
N LEU A 100 0.35 0.42 3.90
CA LEU A 100 1.49 0.21 2.99
C LEU A 100 2.32 -0.94 3.55
N TYR A 101 2.53 -1.99 2.77
CA TYR A 101 3.40 -3.10 3.14
C TYR A 101 4.33 -3.45 1.99
N MET A 102 5.56 -3.78 2.34
CA MET A 102 6.55 -4.32 1.40
C MET A 102 7.11 -5.62 1.95
N ALA A 103 7.19 -6.63 1.09
CA ALA A 103 7.82 -7.91 1.41
C ALA A 103 8.90 -8.23 0.37
N PHE A 104 9.95 -8.92 0.81
CA PHE A 104 11.18 -9.12 0.03
C PHE A 104 11.63 -10.57 0.16
N SER A 105 12.21 -11.14 -0.90
CA SER A 105 12.89 -12.44 -0.81
C SER A 105 14.26 -12.31 -0.14
N ASP A 106 14.78 -13.41 0.40
CA ASP A 106 16.12 -13.45 1.02
C ASP A 106 17.23 -12.99 0.06
N THR A 107 17.07 -13.31 -1.23
CA THR A 107 18.02 -12.88 -2.27
C THR A 107 17.95 -11.36 -2.50
N TYR A 108 16.74 -10.79 -2.48
CA TYR A 108 16.58 -9.33 -2.57
C TYR A 108 17.17 -8.62 -1.34
N LEU A 109 16.85 -9.12 -0.13
CA LEU A 109 17.35 -8.59 1.14
C LEU A 109 18.89 -8.55 1.18
N SER A 110 19.54 -9.65 0.79
CA SER A 110 21.00 -9.76 0.81
C SER A 110 21.71 -8.95 -0.29
N SER A 111 21.05 -8.72 -1.43
CA SER A 111 21.61 -7.95 -2.55
C SER A 111 21.38 -6.44 -2.45
N HIS A 112 20.39 -6.00 -1.66
CA HIS A 112 20.03 -4.58 -1.50
C HIS A 112 20.08 -4.09 -0.03
N PRO A 113 21.14 -4.37 0.74
CA PRO A 113 21.17 -4.11 2.19
C PRO A 113 20.98 -2.63 2.55
N LYS A 114 21.48 -1.71 1.71
CA LYS A 114 21.33 -0.27 1.91
C LYS A 114 19.87 0.18 1.75
N LEU A 115 19.23 -0.27 0.68
CA LEU A 115 17.81 0.00 0.37
C LEU A 115 16.93 -0.49 1.52
N ILE A 116 17.15 -1.72 1.97
CA ILE A 116 16.41 -2.33 3.08
C ILE A 116 16.69 -1.60 4.41
N GLY A 117 17.93 -1.20 4.66
CA GLY A 117 18.29 -0.41 5.85
C GLY A 117 17.56 0.94 5.89
N ASN A 118 17.46 1.60 4.75
CA ASN A 118 16.71 2.85 4.59
C ASN A 118 15.21 2.68 4.86
N LEU A 119 14.59 1.63 4.31
CA LEU A 119 13.19 1.29 4.60
C LEU A 119 12.96 1.02 6.10
N ALA A 120 13.84 0.23 6.72
CA ALA A 120 13.74 -0.09 8.15
C ALA A 120 13.85 1.17 9.03
N ALA A 121 14.74 2.10 8.68
CA ALA A 121 14.88 3.38 9.40
C ALA A 121 13.67 4.30 9.22
N ARG A 122 12.85 4.11 8.19
CA ARG A 122 11.76 5.01 7.77
C ARG A 122 10.36 4.44 7.94
N GLN A 123 10.19 3.37 8.71
CA GLN A 123 8.87 2.78 8.99
C GLN A 123 7.85 3.78 9.57
N LYS A 124 8.32 4.89 10.17
CA LYS A 124 7.48 5.94 10.74
C LYS A 124 7.48 7.24 9.92
N SER A 125 8.20 7.28 8.81
CA SER A 125 8.16 8.42 7.90
C SER A 125 6.83 8.45 7.17
N ARG A 126 6.42 9.65 6.76
CA ARG A 126 5.21 9.81 5.93
C ARG A 126 5.47 9.22 4.55
N TRP A 127 4.44 8.71 3.91
CA TRP A 127 4.45 8.26 2.52
C TRP A 127 3.05 8.47 1.93
N THR A 128 2.96 8.81 0.65
CA THR A 128 1.69 8.95 -0.09
C THR A 128 1.77 8.22 -1.42
N ASN A 129 0.61 7.95 -2.02
CA ASN A 129 0.53 7.27 -3.32
C ASN A 129 1.26 8.00 -4.44
N ASP A 130 1.48 9.33 -4.32
CA ASP A 130 2.27 10.12 -5.27
C ASP A 130 3.72 9.62 -5.40
N LEU A 131 4.25 9.00 -4.35
CA LEU A 131 5.64 8.57 -4.23
C LEU A 131 5.88 7.16 -4.78
N VAL A 132 4.82 6.47 -5.22
CA VAL A 132 4.92 5.09 -5.71
C VAL A 132 5.80 4.99 -6.96
N PHE A 133 5.81 6.03 -7.80
CA PHE A 133 6.58 6.04 -9.04
C PHE A 133 8.08 5.85 -8.77
N ASP A 134 8.69 6.76 -8.01
CA ASP A 134 10.13 6.70 -7.69
C ASP A 134 10.48 5.48 -6.84
N THR A 135 9.62 5.13 -5.88
CA THR A 135 9.78 3.93 -5.04
C THR A 135 9.83 2.67 -5.91
N GLN A 136 8.90 2.52 -6.86
CA GLN A 136 8.83 1.34 -7.74
C GLN A 136 10.02 1.27 -8.71
N LEU A 137 10.49 2.40 -9.24
CA LEU A 137 11.70 2.45 -10.05
C LEU A 137 12.92 1.96 -9.27
N ALA A 138 13.08 2.44 -8.03
CA ALA A 138 14.16 2.04 -7.14
C ALA A 138 14.09 0.54 -6.80
N LEU A 139 12.91 0.04 -6.44
CA LEU A 139 12.70 -1.38 -6.13
C LEU A 139 13.06 -2.30 -7.31
N MET A 140 12.81 -1.86 -8.54
CA MET A 140 13.12 -2.59 -9.77
C MET A 140 14.55 -2.37 -10.29
N GLY A 141 15.32 -1.49 -9.66
CA GLY A 141 16.66 -1.09 -10.12
C GLY A 141 16.65 -0.39 -11.48
N ILE A 142 15.55 0.28 -11.84
CA ILE A 142 15.41 1.04 -13.08
C ILE A 142 16.05 2.43 -12.87
N ARG A 143 16.86 2.86 -13.84
CA ARG A 143 17.53 4.17 -13.80
C ARG A 143 16.97 5.06 -14.89
N LEU A 144 16.28 6.13 -14.50
CA LEU A 144 15.76 7.17 -15.39
C LEU A 144 16.19 8.54 -14.85
N PRO A 145 17.43 8.99 -15.09
CA PRO A 145 17.99 10.19 -14.45
C PRO A 145 17.17 11.46 -14.64
N ASP A 146 16.45 11.57 -15.76
CA ASP A 146 15.65 12.75 -16.10
C ASP A 146 14.24 12.74 -15.45
N LEU A 147 13.84 11.62 -14.83
CA LEU A 147 12.50 11.43 -14.25
C LEU A 147 12.52 10.99 -12.79
N TYR A 148 13.60 10.39 -12.31
CA TYR A 148 13.70 9.88 -10.95
C TYR A 148 14.06 11.01 -9.96
N GLU A 149 13.22 11.18 -8.95
CA GLU A 149 13.37 12.17 -7.89
C GLU A 149 13.74 11.46 -6.56
N PRO A 150 15.02 11.47 -6.15
CA PRO A 150 15.49 10.73 -4.99
C PRO A 150 14.88 11.19 -3.65
N GLU A 151 14.30 12.39 -3.59
CA GLU A 151 13.54 12.92 -2.46
C GLU A 151 12.13 12.31 -2.33
N ASN A 152 11.62 11.64 -3.38
CA ASN A 152 10.32 10.97 -3.40
C ASN A 152 10.44 9.46 -3.17
N ASP A 153 11.64 8.90 -3.28
CA ASP A 153 11.89 7.48 -3.06
C ASP A 153 12.17 7.19 -1.58
N ILE A 154 11.25 6.52 -0.89
CA ILE A 154 11.41 6.16 0.54
C ILE A 154 12.63 5.26 0.80
N THR A 155 13.18 4.64 -0.24
CA THR A 155 14.36 3.77 -0.16
C THR A 155 15.69 4.50 -0.39
N SER A 156 15.66 5.75 -0.86
CA SER A 156 16.82 6.60 -1.17
C SER A 156 17.42 7.26 0.08
N ASP A 157 18.72 7.51 0.14
CA ASP A 157 19.32 8.28 1.26
C ASP A 157 18.78 9.71 1.36
N HIS A 158 18.26 10.24 0.26
CA HIS A 158 17.79 11.61 0.13
C HIS A 158 16.28 11.77 0.34
N TYR A 159 15.58 10.71 0.75
CA TYR A 159 14.15 10.78 1.02
C TYR A 159 13.82 11.92 1.98
N ASP A 160 12.85 12.76 1.59
CA ASP A 160 12.44 13.93 2.36
C ASP A 160 11.01 13.72 2.91
N ASP A 161 10.89 13.47 4.20
CA ASP A 161 9.59 13.27 4.85
C ASP A 161 8.97 14.56 5.43
N THR A 162 9.44 15.72 4.96
CA THR A 162 8.92 17.04 5.37
C THR A 162 7.40 17.09 5.14
N PRO A 163 6.59 17.26 6.20
CA PRO A 163 5.14 17.10 6.11
C PRO A 163 4.44 18.01 5.10
N ASP A 164 4.95 19.22 4.88
CA ASP A 164 4.34 20.23 4.01
C ASP A 164 4.46 19.89 2.51
N ARG A 165 5.30 18.91 2.15
CA ARG A 165 5.40 18.38 0.79
C ARG A 165 4.17 17.59 0.39
N PHE A 166 3.54 16.93 1.36
CA PHE A 166 2.46 15.99 1.10
C PHE A 166 1.11 16.70 1.09
N LYS A 167 0.36 16.46 0.02
CA LYS A 167 -0.94 17.09 -0.20
C LYS A 167 -1.98 16.05 -0.58
N THR A 168 -3.22 16.43 -0.41
CA THR A 168 -4.43 15.70 -0.80
C THR A 168 -5.38 16.66 -1.49
N LEU A 169 -6.55 16.16 -1.93
CA LEU A 169 -7.55 16.91 -2.68
C LEU A 169 -6.94 17.60 -3.90
N PHE A 170 -6.36 16.81 -4.81
CA PHE A 170 -5.75 17.30 -6.05
C PHE A 170 -4.61 18.31 -5.81
N GLY A 171 -3.84 18.11 -4.74
CA GLY A 171 -2.70 18.97 -4.40
C GLY A 171 -3.08 20.32 -3.78
N THR A 172 -4.33 20.49 -3.33
CA THR A 172 -4.82 21.77 -2.79
C THR A 172 -4.78 21.85 -1.26
N ARG A 173 -4.77 20.72 -0.56
CA ARG A 173 -4.76 20.67 0.91
C ARG A 173 -3.52 19.94 1.42
N ALA A 174 -2.74 20.54 2.31
CA ALA A 174 -1.65 19.84 2.99
C ALA A 174 -2.22 18.79 3.96
N ILE A 175 -1.57 17.62 4.08
CA ILE A 175 -2.02 16.57 5.01
C ILE A 175 -1.85 16.96 6.49
N THR A 176 -1.14 18.05 6.77
CA THR A 176 -0.97 18.65 8.10
C THR A 176 -2.05 19.68 8.44
N ALA A 177 -2.89 20.07 7.47
CA ALA A 177 -3.91 21.09 7.67
C ALA A 177 -5.07 20.56 8.51
N LYS A 178 -5.23 21.10 9.73
CA LYS A 178 -6.36 20.85 10.63
C LYS A 178 -7.68 21.24 9.97
#